data_AF-A0A930KP78-F1
#
_entry.id   AF-A0A930KP78-F1
#
_cell.length_a   1.000
_cell.length_b   1.000
_cell.length_c   1.000
_cell.angle_alpha   90.00
_cell.angle_beta   90.00
_cell.angle_gamma   90.00
#
_symmetry.space_group_name_H-M   'P 1'
#
loop_
_entity.id
_entity.type
_entity.pdbx_description
1 polymer ?
#
loop_
_entity_poly.entity_id
_entity_poly.type
_entity_poly.pdbx_seq_one_letter_code
_entity_poly.pdbx_strand_id
1 'polypeptide(L)'
;ERRTLMRERFILLKRKHDLNDRESFLLDTWLGNLPALKKAYELKEEFYWIWDTPDPDEGHLRYSQWRYRCMSSNSKDAYKDLVRAVDNWHVEIFNYFDKRLTNAYTESINSIIRQVERMGRGYSFDALRAKILFNEKLHKKRKPRFNSSAFNKAMLYDTFNWYEVNDHDITDNLGVDFSTLIKNLEKGDL
;
A
#
# COMPACT_ATOMS: atom_id res chain seq x y z
N GLU A 1 14.00 3.22 -35.92
CA GLU A 1 12.87 2.66 -35.15
C GLU A 1 13.07 2.61 -33.64
N ARG A 2 14.18 2.10 -33.07
CA ARG A 2 14.36 2.02 -31.59
C ARG A 2 14.31 3.36 -30.82
N ARG A 3 14.60 4.50 -31.47
CA ARG A 3 14.67 5.82 -30.81
C ARG A 3 13.30 6.46 -30.51
N THR A 4 12.28 6.20 -31.31
CA THR A 4 10.92 6.77 -31.11
C THR A 4 10.21 6.13 -29.92
N LEU A 5 10.35 4.82 -29.75
CA LEU A 5 9.85 4.09 -28.58
C LEU A 5 10.45 4.59 -27.26
N MET A 6 11.67 5.10 -27.24
CA MET A 6 12.38 5.39 -25.98
C MET A 6 11.81 6.58 -25.21
N ARG A 7 11.28 7.61 -25.89
CA ARG A 7 10.71 8.80 -25.23
C ARG A 7 9.26 8.60 -24.80
N GLU A 8 8.50 7.79 -25.54
CA GLU A 8 7.06 7.62 -25.33
C GLU A 8 6.72 6.25 -24.70
N ARG A 9 7.72 5.44 -24.30
CA ARG A 9 7.51 4.13 -23.65
C ARG A 9 6.60 4.15 -22.42
N PHE A 10 6.50 5.30 -21.75
CA PHE A 10 5.66 5.46 -20.57
C PHE A 10 4.17 5.27 -20.88
N ILE A 11 3.75 5.42 -22.15
CA ILE A 11 2.40 5.07 -22.62
C ILE A 11 2.07 3.61 -22.30
N LEU A 12 3.04 2.69 -22.46
CA LEU A 12 2.85 1.26 -22.17
C LEU A 12 2.61 0.98 -20.68
N LEU A 13 3.02 1.88 -19.80
CA LEU A 13 2.88 1.74 -18.35
C LEU A 13 1.52 2.21 -17.83
N LYS A 14 0.86 3.13 -18.55
CA LYS A 14 -0.48 3.63 -18.20
C LYS A 14 -1.55 2.58 -18.46
N ARG A 15 -2.69 2.69 -17.75
CA ARG A 15 -3.89 1.90 -18.06
C ARG A 15 -4.50 2.42 -19.35
N LYS A 16 -5.14 1.53 -20.13
CA LYS A 16 -5.73 1.92 -21.43
C LYS A 16 -6.73 3.07 -21.31
N HIS A 17 -7.52 3.11 -20.24
CA HIS A 17 -8.53 4.16 -20.01
C HIS A 17 -7.95 5.50 -19.55
N ASP A 18 -6.67 5.55 -19.14
CA ASP A 18 -5.98 6.78 -18.73
C ASP A 18 -5.22 7.46 -19.88
N LEU A 19 -5.24 6.86 -21.07
CA LEU A 19 -4.55 7.39 -22.24
C LEU A 19 -5.37 8.53 -22.86
N ASN A 20 -4.68 9.61 -23.24
CA ASN A 20 -5.30 10.62 -24.11
C ASN A 20 -5.34 10.16 -25.57
N ASP A 21 -6.11 10.85 -26.42
CA ASP A 21 -6.33 10.47 -27.81
C ASP A 21 -5.02 10.27 -28.61
N ARG A 22 -4.04 11.16 -28.40
CA ARG A 22 -2.74 11.06 -29.05
C ARG A 22 -1.97 9.83 -28.58
N GLU A 23 -1.95 9.57 -27.28
CA GLU A 23 -1.29 8.41 -26.70
C GLU A 23 -1.95 7.10 -27.14
N SER A 24 -3.28 7.05 -27.22
CA SER A 24 -4.01 5.89 -27.73
C SER A 24 -3.69 5.63 -29.20
N PHE A 25 -3.68 6.66 -30.03
CA PHE A 25 -3.34 6.53 -31.45
C PHE A 25 -1.91 5.99 -31.66
N LEU A 26 -0.94 6.51 -30.90
CA LEU A 26 0.44 6.04 -30.94
C LEU A 26 0.56 4.59 -30.48
N LEU A 27 -0.12 4.24 -29.39
CA LEU A 27 -0.17 2.89 -28.88
C LEU A 27 -0.73 1.94 -29.94
N ASP A 28 -1.89 2.24 -30.52
CA ASP A 28 -2.53 1.41 -31.54
C ASP A 28 -1.62 1.21 -32.76
N THR A 29 -0.90 2.26 -33.17
CA THR A 29 0.10 2.17 -34.23
C THR A 29 1.23 1.19 -33.88
N TRP A 30 1.74 1.23 -32.66
CA TRP A 30 2.79 0.29 -32.22
C TRP A 30 2.28 -1.14 -32.11
N LEU A 31 1.08 -1.34 -31.54
CA LEU A 31 0.49 -2.66 -31.38
C LEU A 31 0.12 -3.29 -32.74
N GLY A 32 -0.24 -2.48 -33.73
CA GLY A 32 -0.48 -2.92 -35.11
C GLY A 32 0.80 -3.39 -35.81
N ASN A 33 1.92 -2.71 -35.58
CA ASN A 33 3.20 -3.01 -36.24
C ASN A 33 4.01 -4.11 -35.53
N LEU A 34 3.78 -4.34 -34.24
CA LEU A 34 4.58 -5.24 -33.40
C LEU A 34 3.69 -6.27 -32.68
N PRO A 35 3.36 -7.41 -33.31
CA PRO A 35 2.46 -8.41 -32.73
C PRO A 35 2.92 -8.96 -31.36
N ALA A 36 4.22 -9.12 -31.16
CA ALA A 36 4.78 -9.56 -29.88
C ALA A 36 4.56 -8.52 -28.76
N LEU A 37 4.69 -7.22 -29.09
CA LEU A 37 4.40 -6.14 -28.16
C LEU A 37 2.91 -6.07 -27.84
N LYS A 38 2.06 -6.23 -28.87
CA LYS A 38 0.60 -6.32 -28.70
C LYS A 38 0.21 -7.39 -27.70
N LYS A 39 0.75 -8.60 -27.87
CA LYS A 39 0.41 -9.71 -26.98
C LYS A 39 0.86 -9.45 -25.53
N ALA A 40 2.05 -8.91 -25.34
CA ALA A 40 2.52 -8.53 -24.01
C ALA A 40 1.65 -7.43 -23.38
N TYR A 41 1.29 -6.40 -24.15
CA TYR A 41 0.43 -5.33 -23.66
C TYR A 41 -0.96 -5.83 -23.26
N GLU A 42 -1.59 -6.69 -24.07
CA GLU A 42 -2.89 -7.32 -23.74
C GLU A 42 -2.81 -8.15 -22.45
N LEU A 43 -1.75 -8.95 -22.29
CA LEU A 43 -1.51 -9.71 -21.05
C LEU A 43 -1.34 -8.79 -19.85
N LYS A 44 -0.66 -7.65 -20.00
CA LYS A 44 -0.56 -6.65 -18.94
C LYS A 44 -1.95 -6.12 -18.56
N GLU A 45 -2.74 -5.68 -19.53
CA GLU A 45 -4.06 -5.08 -19.26
C GLU A 45 -5.02 -6.08 -18.62
N GLU A 46 -5.02 -7.34 -19.06
CA GLU A 46 -5.83 -8.40 -18.48
C GLU A 46 -5.44 -8.76 -17.06
N PHE A 47 -4.14 -8.74 -16.75
CA PHE A 47 -3.68 -8.96 -15.38
C PHE A 47 -4.29 -7.92 -14.42
N TYR A 48 -4.39 -6.66 -14.86
CA TYR A 48 -5.06 -5.63 -14.05
C TYR A 48 -6.58 -5.85 -13.97
N TRP A 49 -7.23 -6.34 -15.04
CA TRP A 49 -8.68 -6.63 -15.03
C TRP A 49 -9.11 -7.70 -14.02
N ILE A 50 -8.18 -8.49 -13.50
CA ILE A 50 -8.43 -9.41 -12.38
C ILE A 50 -9.00 -8.64 -11.18
N TRP A 51 -8.54 -7.42 -10.94
CA TRP A 51 -8.90 -6.62 -9.77
C TRP A 51 -10.12 -5.72 -9.98
N ASP A 52 -10.66 -5.66 -11.19
CA ASP A 52 -11.79 -4.81 -11.55
C ASP A 52 -13.15 -5.47 -11.22
N THR A 53 -13.15 -6.72 -10.73
CA THR A 53 -14.36 -7.40 -10.23
C THR A 53 -14.51 -7.23 -8.71
N PRO A 54 -15.73 -7.08 -8.18
CA PRO A 54 -15.95 -7.13 -6.73
C PRO A 54 -16.02 -8.56 -6.18
N ASP A 55 -16.15 -9.58 -7.03
CA ASP A 55 -16.35 -10.97 -6.64
C ASP A 55 -15.00 -11.73 -6.53
N PRO A 56 -14.64 -12.29 -5.35
CA PRO A 56 -13.42 -13.05 -5.15
C PRO A 56 -13.29 -14.26 -6.10
N ASP A 57 -14.38 -15.01 -6.30
CA ASP A 57 -14.36 -16.24 -7.09
C ASP A 57 -14.08 -15.94 -8.56
N GLU A 58 -14.75 -14.93 -9.12
CA GLU A 58 -14.45 -14.39 -10.44
C GLU A 58 -13.00 -13.88 -10.56
N GLY A 59 -12.47 -13.23 -9.52
CA GLY A 59 -11.08 -12.78 -9.49
C GLY A 59 -10.09 -13.96 -9.60
N HIS A 60 -10.31 -15.02 -8.82
CA HIS A 60 -9.53 -16.24 -8.89
C HIS A 60 -9.62 -16.92 -10.27
N LEU A 61 -10.83 -16.98 -10.83
CA LEU A 61 -11.05 -17.54 -12.16
C LEU A 61 -10.29 -16.77 -13.24
N ARG A 62 -10.39 -15.43 -13.23
CA ARG A 62 -9.65 -14.55 -14.17
C ARG A 62 -8.16 -14.76 -14.08
N TYR A 63 -7.61 -14.88 -12.87
CA TYR A 63 -6.18 -15.15 -12.70
C TYR A 63 -5.78 -16.51 -13.27
N SER A 64 -6.56 -17.57 -13.02
CA SER A 64 -6.28 -18.90 -13.56
C SER A 64 -6.25 -18.89 -15.09
N GLN A 65 -7.25 -18.26 -15.72
CA GLN A 65 -7.34 -18.12 -17.18
C GLN A 65 -6.19 -17.28 -17.73
N TRP A 66 -5.90 -16.14 -17.11
CA TRP A 66 -4.80 -15.26 -17.49
C TRP A 66 -3.46 -15.99 -17.39
N ARG A 67 -3.21 -16.71 -16.29
CA ARG A 67 -1.98 -17.46 -16.04
C ARG A 67 -1.77 -18.53 -17.11
N TYR A 68 -2.80 -19.33 -17.40
CA TYR A 68 -2.73 -20.32 -18.48
C TYR A 68 -2.32 -19.66 -19.81
N ARG A 69 -3.04 -18.60 -20.19
CA ARG A 69 -2.81 -17.91 -21.46
C ARG A 69 -1.45 -17.22 -21.53
N CYS A 70 -0.98 -16.68 -20.42
CA CYS A 70 0.34 -16.06 -20.28
C CYS A 70 1.45 -17.10 -20.47
N MET A 71 1.34 -18.24 -19.78
CA MET A 71 2.33 -19.31 -19.82
C MET A 71 2.37 -20.05 -21.16
N SER A 72 1.28 -20.04 -21.92
CA SER A 72 1.21 -20.55 -23.29
C SER A 72 1.62 -19.54 -24.37
N SER A 73 1.92 -18.30 -24.00
CA SER A 73 2.30 -17.24 -24.95
C SER A 73 3.81 -17.12 -25.12
N ASN A 74 4.23 -16.49 -26.22
CA ASN A 74 5.63 -16.08 -26.44
C ASN A 74 6.11 -15.00 -25.44
N SER A 75 5.24 -14.47 -24.59
CA SER A 75 5.57 -13.49 -23.54
C SER A 75 5.85 -14.14 -22.19
N LYS A 76 5.79 -15.47 -22.07
CA LYS A 76 6.01 -16.22 -20.81
C LYS A 76 7.25 -15.75 -20.05
N ASP A 77 8.38 -15.59 -20.74
CA ASP A 77 9.64 -15.21 -20.07
C ASP A 77 9.60 -13.82 -19.44
N ALA A 78 8.79 -12.90 -19.98
CA ALA A 78 8.61 -11.56 -19.42
C ALA A 78 7.75 -11.57 -18.15
N TYR A 79 6.90 -12.58 -17.97
CA TYR A 79 5.93 -12.66 -16.87
C TYR A 79 6.22 -13.77 -15.86
N LYS A 80 7.19 -14.66 -16.11
CA LYS A 80 7.47 -15.82 -15.25
C LYS A 80 7.70 -15.45 -13.79
N ASP A 81 8.38 -14.32 -13.54
CA ASP A 81 8.69 -13.88 -12.18
C ASP A 81 7.45 -13.26 -11.51
N LEU A 82 6.58 -12.59 -12.27
CA LEU A 82 5.28 -12.13 -11.78
C LEU A 82 4.38 -13.32 -11.42
N VAL A 83 4.27 -14.31 -12.31
CA VAL A 83 3.49 -15.52 -12.06
C VAL A 83 4.00 -16.23 -10.81
N ARG A 84 5.32 -16.44 -10.68
CA ARG A 84 5.92 -17.04 -9.49
C ARG A 84 5.60 -16.26 -8.22
N ALA A 85 5.69 -14.93 -8.27
CA ALA A 85 5.40 -14.09 -7.11
C ALA A 85 3.92 -14.21 -6.69
N VAL A 86 2.99 -14.16 -7.65
CA VAL A 86 1.56 -14.29 -7.34
C VAL A 86 1.22 -15.69 -6.87
N ASP A 87 1.76 -16.75 -7.49
CA ASP A 87 1.57 -18.13 -7.05
C ASP A 87 2.07 -18.34 -5.61
N ASN A 88 3.24 -17.79 -5.27
CA ASN A 88 3.83 -17.94 -3.92
C ASN A 88 3.07 -17.18 -2.83
N TRP A 89 2.50 -16.03 -3.16
CA TRP A 89 1.79 -15.13 -2.23
C TRP A 89 0.29 -15.07 -2.54
N HIS A 90 -0.26 -16.17 -3.08
CA HIS A 90 -1.61 -16.19 -3.63
C HIS A 90 -2.65 -15.82 -2.59
N VAL A 91 -2.55 -16.40 -1.39
CA VAL A 91 -3.51 -16.12 -0.30
C VAL A 91 -3.45 -14.65 0.10
N GLU A 92 -2.25 -14.10 0.30
CA GLU A 92 -2.04 -12.73 0.75
C GLU A 92 -2.49 -11.70 -0.27
N ILE A 93 -2.22 -11.96 -1.55
CA ILE A 93 -2.61 -11.08 -2.66
C ILE A 93 -4.13 -11.11 -2.87
N PHE A 94 -4.75 -12.29 -2.85
CA PHE A 94 -6.20 -12.41 -3.07
C PHE A 94 -7.05 -12.05 -1.85
N ASN A 95 -6.48 -11.95 -0.65
CA ASN A 95 -7.10 -11.28 0.50
C ASN A 95 -7.51 -9.82 0.20
N TYR A 96 -7.03 -9.25 -0.90
CA TYR A 96 -7.54 -8.00 -1.47
C TYR A 96 -9.07 -8.02 -1.64
N PHE A 97 -9.68 -9.11 -2.11
CA PHE A 97 -11.13 -9.12 -2.35
C PHE A 97 -11.94 -9.01 -1.06
N ASP A 98 -11.46 -9.61 0.03
CA ASP A 98 -12.11 -9.56 1.34
C ASP A 98 -11.91 -8.21 2.04
N LYS A 99 -10.66 -7.74 2.13
CA LYS A 99 -10.28 -6.61 2.98
C LYS A 99 -10.09 -5.30 2.21
N ARG A 100 -9.92 -5.38 0.88
CA ARG A 100 -9.53 -4.27 -0.01
C ARG A 100 -8.30 -3.51 0.47
N LEU A 101 -7.43 -4.19 1.21
CA LEU A 101 -6.18 -3.64 1.69
C LEU A 101 -5.14 -3.74 0.60
N THR A 102 -4.43 -2.65 0.38
CA THR A 102 -3.31 -2.58 -0.56
C THR A 102 -2.02 -2.25 0.19
N ASN A 103 -0.88 -2.55 -0.42
CA ASN A 103 0.44 -2.20 0.10
C ASN A 103 0.70 -0.67 0.14
N ALA A 104 -0.27 0.17 -0.24
CA ALA A 104 -0.12 1.62 -0.26
C ALA A 104 0.21 2.18 1.14
N TYR A 105 -0.40 1.64 2.19
CA TYR A 105 -0.12 2.06 3.57
C TYR A 105 1.33 1.79 3.97
N THR A 106 1.79 0.56 3.77
CA THR A 106 3.18 0.14 4.02
C THR A 106 4.18 0.87 3.13
N GLU A 107 3.85 1.16 1.87
CA GLU A 107 4.67 1.98 0.96
C GLU A 107 4.80 3.43 1.44
N SER A 108 3.70 4.03 1.90
CA SER A 108 3.72 5.38 2.48
C SER A 108 4.66 5.45 3.68
N ILE A 109 4.62 4.43 4.55
CA ILE A 109 5.51 4.31 5.70
C ILE A 109 6.96 4.16 5.22
N ASN A 110 7.23 3.27 4.27
CA ASN A 110 8.56 3.08 3.73
C ASN A 110 9.12 4.36 3.10
N SER A 111 8.29 5.15 2.43
CA SER A 111 8.67 6.46 1.90
C SER A 111 9.10 7.43 2.99
N ILE A 112 8.36 7.47 4.11
CA ILE A 112 8.69 8.30 5.27
C ILE A 112 10.00 7.85 5.92
N ILE A 113 10.20 6.54 6.11
CA ILE A 113 11.44 5.98 6.64
C ILE A 113 12.64 6.42 5.79
N ARG A 114 12.52 6.34 4.46
CA ARG A 114 13.55 6.81 3.52
C ARG A 114 13.80 8.32 3.58
N GLN A 115 12.81 9.12 4.00
CA GLN A 115 13.01 10.56 4.22
C GLN A 115 13.80 10.81 5.51
N VAL A 116 13.45 10.12 6.61
CA VAL A 116 14.20 10.18 7.88
C VAL A 116 15.65 9.75 7.70
N GLU A 117 15.89 8.65 6.97
CA GLU A 117 17.24 8.17 6.63
C GLU A 117 18.07 9.25 5.90
N ARG A 118 17.47 9.91 4.90
CA ARG A 118 18.11 11.00 4.13
C ARG A 118 18.45 12.20 5.00
N MET A 119 17.56 12.59 5.93
CA MET A 119 17.83 13.66 6.90
C MET A 119 18.98 13.29 7.86
N GLY A 120 19.05 12.01 8.25
CA GLY A 120 20.06 11.48 9.15
C GLY A 120 21.47 11.32 8.57
N ARG A 121 21.68 11.59 7.27
CA ARG A 121 22.95 11.40 6.54
C ARG A 121 23.55 9.99 6.71
N GLY A 122 22.72 8.96 6.56
CA GLY A 122 23.20 7.56 6.56
C GLY A 122 23.21 6.92 7.95
N TYR A 123 22.13 7.08 8.72
CA TYR A 123 21.94 6.29 9.93
C TYR A 123 22.11 4.79 9.64
N SER A 124 22.73 4.07 10.58
CA SER A 124 22.68 2.61 10.57
C SER A 124 21.23 2.14 10.72
N PHE A 125 20.93 0.92 10.26
CA PHE A 125 19.59 0.35 10.40
C PHE A 125 19.11 0.38 11.86
N ASP A 126 19.98 0.05 12.81
CA ASP A 126 19.62 0.05 14.23
C ASP A 126 19.32 1.46 14.76
N ALA A 127 20.09 2.46 14.35
CA ALA A 127 19.83 3.85 14.72
C ALA A 127 18.52 4.36 14.11
N LEU A 128 18.25 4.05 12.84
CA LEU A 128 17.01 4.41 12.16
C LEU A 128 15.80 3.72 12.80
N ARG A 129 15.92 2.41 13.05
CA ARG A 129 14.89 1.60 13.73
C ARG A 129 14.60 2.15 15.12
N ALA A 130 15.63 2.49 15.90
CA ALA A 130 15.45 3.04 17.23
C ALA A 130 14.77 4.41 17.19
N LYS A 131 15.19 5.28 16.26
CA LYS A 131 14.59 6.61 16.07
C LYS A 131 13.12 6.55 15.66
N ILE A 132 12.74 5.56 14.85
CA ILE A 132 11.34 5.38 14.45
C ILE A 132 10.53 4.76 15.59
N LEU A 133 10.98 3.65 16.17
CA LEU A 133 10.19 2.85 17.11
C LEU A 133 10.12 3.42 18.53
N PHE A 134 11.19 4.07 19.01
CA PHE A 134 11.31 4.48 20.41
C PHE A 134 11.19 6.00 20.63
N ASN A 135 10.77 6.75 19.61
CA ASN A 135 10.49 8.16 19.82
C ASN A 135 9.17 8.33 20.59
N GLU A 136 9.27 8.57 21.89
CA GLU A 136 8.16 8.71 22.83
C GLU A 136 7.15 9.80 22.43
N LYS A 137 7.61 10.86 21.74
CA LYS A 137 6.74 11.92 21.22
C LYS A 137 5.83 11.44 20.10
N LEU A 138 6.16 10.31 19.48
CA LEU A 138 5.42 9.73 18.37
C LEU A 138 4.51 8.61 18.82
N HIS A 139 4.56 8.14 20.07
CA HIS A 139 3.72 7.01 20.50
C HIS A 139 2.24 7.41 20.63
N LYS A 140 1.34 6.52 20.18
CA LYS A 140 -0.11 6.67 20.39
C LYS A 140 -0.40 6.61 21.88
N LYS A 141 -0.79 7.75 22.45
CA LYS A 141 -1.31 7.80 23.83
C LYS A 141 -2.80 7.48 23.80
N ARG A 142 -3.22 6.46 24.57
CA ARG A 142 -4.64 6.17 24.78
C ARG A 142 -5.28 7.36 25.50
N LYS A 143 -6.42 7.85 25.00
CA LYS A 143 -7.21 8.85 25.72
C LYS A 143 -7.82 8.19 26.97
N PRO A 144 -7.77 8.83 28.15
CA PRO A 144 -8.38 8.28 29.35
C PRO A 144 -9.86 8.01 29.10
N ARG A 145 -10.35 6.84 29.53
CA ARG A 145 -11.77 6.50 29.43
C ARG A 145 -12.49 7.02 30.66
N PHE A 146 -13.60 7.70 30.41
CA PHE A 146 -14.50 8.14 31.47
C PHE A 146 -15.31 6.97 32.00
N ASN A 147 -15.20 6.69 33.31
CA ASN A 147 -15.97 5.65 33.96
C ASN A 147 -17.28 6.24 34.50
N SER A 148 -18.35 6.13 33.71
CA SER A 148 -19.67 6.64 34.08
C SER A 148 -20.23 5.99 35.36
N SER A 149 -19.89 4.73 35.65
CA SER A 149 -20.33 4.06 36.88
C SER A 149 -19.66 4.64 38.12
N ALA A 150 -18.34 4.86 38.06
CA ALA A 150 -17.58 5.51 39.13
C ALA A 150 -18.03 6.96 39.34
N PHE A 151 -18.33 7.70 38.27
CA PHE A 151 -18.89 9.06 38.35
C PHE A 151 -20.24 9.10 39.07
N ASN A 152 -21.17 8.21 38.71
CA ASN A 152 -22.48 8.14 39.35
C ASN A 152 -22.37 7.77 40.84
N LYS A 153 -21.44 6.86 41.19
CA LYS A 153 -21.17 6.50 42.58
C LYS A 153 -20.59 7.67 43.39
N ALA A 154 -19.63 8.42 42.82
CA ALA A 154 -19.07 9.61 43.46
C ALA A 154 -20.11 10.72 43.69
N MET A 155 -21.06 10.88 42.77
CA MET A 155 -22.20 11.81 42.90
C MET A 155 -23.21 11.40 43.98
N LEU A 156 -23.38 10.10 44.24
CA LEU A 156 -24.36 9.60 45.21
C LEU A 156 -23.87 9.59 46.66
N TYR A 157 -22.55 9.45 46.88
CA TYR A 157 -21.97 9.25 48.21
C TYR A 157 -21.21 10.47 48.75
N ASP A 158 -21.36 11.65 48.13
CA ASP A 158 -20.72 12.93 48.47
C ASP A 158 -19.19 12.85 48.74
N THR A 159 -18.56 11.82 48.16
CA THR A 159 -17.14 11.52 48.27
C THR A 159 -16.54 11.76 46.89
N PHE A 160 -16.35 13.03 46.56
CA PHE A 160 -15.98 13.45 45.21
C PHE A 160 -14.49 13.19 44.94
N ASN A 161 -14.15 11.95 44.57
CA ASN A 161 -12.80 11.56 44.17
C ASN A 161 -12.67 11.50 42.64
N TRP A 162 -12.20 12.59 42.03
CA TRP A 162 -11.95 12.66 40.57
C TRP A 162 -10.92 11.63 40.08
N TYR A 163 -10.10 11.07 40.98
CA TYR A 163 -9.09 10.05 40.68
C TYR A 163 -9.68 8.67 40.37
N GLU A 164 -10.93 8.39 40.76
CA GLU A 164 -11.61 7.11 40.45
C GLU A 164 -12.46 7.18 39.18
N VAL A 165 -12.71 8.39 38.69
CA VAL A 165 -13.63 8.66 37.56
C VAL A 165 -12.94 8.51 36.21
N ASN A 166 -11.62 8.75 36.17
CA ASN A 166 -10.81 8.60 34.96
C ASN A 166 -9.85 7.41 35.11
N ASP A 167 -9.77 6.60 34.06
CA ASP A 167 -8.77 5.53 33.94
C ASP A 167 -7.36 6.17 33.84
N HIS A 168 -6.54 6.05 34.89
CA HIS A 168 -5.23 6.72 35.00
C HIS A 168 -4.04 5.86 34.59
N ASP A 169 -4.22 4.55 34.36
CA ASP A 169 -3.18 3.66 33.85
C ASP A 169 -3.02 3.85 32.33
N ILE A 170 -2.45 4.99 31.95
CA ILE A 170 -1.98 5.24 30.58
C ILE A 170 -0.55 4.70 30.48
N THR A 171 -0.40 3.38 30.46
CA THR A 171 0.91 2.72 30.29
C THR A 171 0.98 1.84 29.04
N ASP A 172 -0.13 1.64 28.33
CA ASP A 172 -0.12 0.87 27.09
C ASP A 172 0.58 1.66 25.98
N ASN A 173 1.84 1.28 25.71
CA ASN A 173 2.55 1.69 24.51
C ASN A 173 1.89 1.02 23.30
N LEU A 174 1.01 1.76 22.63
CA LEU A 174 0.31 1.32 21.41
C LEU A 174 1.17 1.47 20.14
N GLY A 175 2.48 1.67 20.31
CA GLY A 175 3.42 1.92 19.24
C GLY A 175 3.31 3.34 18.68
N VAL A 176 4.02 3.54 17.57
CA VAL A 176 4.19 4.85 16.92
C VAL A 176 2.94 5.24 16.14
N ASP A 177 2.43 6.44 16.39
CA ASP A 177 1.42 7.11 15.58
C ASP A 177 2.04 7.71 14.33
N PHE A 178 1.82 7.07 13.19
CA PHE A 178 2.39 7.52 11.92
C PHE A 178 1.84 8.88 11.47
N SER A 179 0.61 9.25 11.81
CA SER A 179 0.07 10.59 11.51
C SER A 179 0.84 11.68 12.26
N THR A 180 1.18 11.43 13.53
CA THR A 180 2.02 12.32 14.33
C THR A 180 3.47 12.35 13.80
N LEU A 181 3.98 11.20 13.35
CA LEU A 181 5.32 11.10 12.74
C LEU A 181 5.42 11.93 11.45
N ILE A 182 4.42 11.88 10.57
CA ILE A 182 4.35 12.70 9.35
C ILE A 182 4.36 14.19 9.71
N LYS A 183 3.48 14.60 10.63
CA LYS A 183 3.38 16.00 11.06
C LYS A 183 4.69 16.54 11.63
N ASN A 184 5.41 15.73 12.40
CA ASN A 184 6.70 16.13 12.96
C ASN A 184 7.81 16.15 11.91
N LEU A 185 7.76 15.27 10.91
CA LEU A 185 8.67 15.30 9.75
C LEU A 185 8.48 16.58 8.93
N GLU A 186 7.24 16.94 8.60
CA GLU A 186 6.91 18.15 7.83
C GLU A 186 7.36 19.43 8.55
N LYS A 187 7.38 19.42 9.89
CA LYS A 187 7.86 20.53 10.71
C LYS A 187 9.38 20.53 10.92
N GLY A 188 10.07 19.44 10.58
CA GLY A 188 11.50 19.26 10.86
C GLY A 188 11.82 18.95 12.33
N ASP A 189 10.83 18.54 13.12
CA ASP A 189 10.92 18.32 14.57
C ASP A 189 11.37 16.88 14.96
N LEU A 190 11.94 16.13 14.00
CA LEU A 190 12.29 14.70 14.13
C LEU A 190 13.77 14.40 14.43
#